data_AF-A0AA41V6H2-F1
#
_entry.id   AF-A0AA41V6H2-F1
#
_cell.length_a   1.000
_cell.length_b   1.000
_cell.length_c   1.000
_cell.angle_alpha   90.00
_cell.angle_beta   90.00
_cell.angle_gamma   90.00
#
_symmetry.space_group_name_H-M   'P 1'
#
loop_
_entity.id
_entity.type
_entity.pdbx_description
1 polymer ?
#
loop_
_entity_poly.entity_id
_entity_poly.type
_entity_poly.pdbx_seq_one_letter_code
_entity_poly.pdbx_strand_id
1 'polypeptide(L)'
;MHSLMLVPYDLIWIVVEAGGRTKETSEIIKKSGLRNFHVDFDTRLSISWEHRHKMEVQMRIHGLRVVREEKLDGIVMFGDDSNMHNMELFDEIQSVKCSEDLSSLTNNEKEENLPMHVQGPACNSSGHLIGWHTFNSLPYGGKSAMYIGDREIVLPRKLEWSGFVLNSRLVWKESPDRPVWVNDLDSLHEAVESPLSLLTDPSYVEPLGDCGRKVLLWWLRVEARADSKFPSGLQHMLFVTLVDDFFDLKLCSKRTSIQGTLRNPS
;
A
#
# COMPACT_ATOMS: atom_id res chain seq x y z
N MET A 1 2.63 13.78 -8.65
CA MET A 1 3.74 14.73 -8.44
C MET A 1 3.29 16.01 -7.75
N HIS A 2 2.51 16.92 -8.39
CA HIS A 2 2.15 18.21 -7.76
C HIS A 2 1.50 18.08 -6.39
N SER A 3 0.62 17.09 -6.18
CA SER A 3 0.04 16.83 -4.85
C SER A 3 1.11 16.51 -3.80
N LEU A 4 2.14 15.72 -4.16
CA LEU A 4 3.24 15.38 -3.26
C LEU A 4 4.10 16.60 -2.91
N MET A 5 4.23 17.56 -3.83
CA MET A 5 4.95 18.82 -3.59
C MET A 5 4.22 19.76 -2.63
N LEU A 6 2.92 19.53 -2.37
CA LEU A 6 2.11 20.31 -1.43
C LEU A 6 2.05 19.68 -0.04
N VAL A 7 2.61 18.47 0.14
CA VAL A 7 2.64 17.79 1.44
C VAL A 7 3.57 18.58 2.37
N PRO A 8 3.10 18.98 3.57
CA PRO A 8 3.89 19.81 4.48
C PRO A 8 4.94 19.02 5.29
N TYR A 9 5.00 17.70 5.11
CA TYR A 9 5.86 16.76 5.83
C TYR A 9 7.09 16.35 5.00
N ASP A 10 8.09 15.78 5.66
CA ASP A 10 9.27 15.27 4.99
C ASP A 10 8.93 14.03 4.17
N LEU A 11 9.12 14.16 2.85
CA LEU A 11 8.70 13.16 1.87
C LEU A 11 9.90 12.62 1.09
N ILE A 12 10.00 11.29 1.01
CA ILE A 12 10.85 10.59 0.06
C ILE A 12 9.95 9.95 -0.99
N TRP A 13 10.28 10.14 -2.27
CA TRP A 13 9.53 9.62 -3.39
C TRP A 13 10.29 8.49 -4.07
N ILE A 14 9.94 7.23 -3.83
CA ILE A 14 10.55 6.10 -4.55
C ILE A 14 9.71 5.85 -5.81
N VAL A 15 10.37 5.94 -6.95
CA VAL A 15 9.80 5.80 -8.27
C VAL A 15 10.36 4.55 -8.92
N VAL A 16 9.53 3.54 -9.13
CA VAL A 16 9.91 2.31 -9.82
C VAL A 16 9.39 2.39 -11.26
N GLU A 17 10.32 2.42 -12.21
CA GLU A 17 10.01 2.57 -13.64
C GLU A 17 10.14 1.25 -14.40
N ALA A 18 9.04 0.83 -15.02
CA ALA A 18 9.00 -0.35 -15.86
C ALA A 18 9.75 -0.13 -17.18
N GLY A 19 10.53 -1.12 -17.61
CA GLY A 19 11.31 -1.06 -18.85
C GLY A 19 12.64 -0.28 -18.73
N GLY A 20 13.03 0.06 -17.50
CA GLY A 20 14.29 0.74 -17.19
C GLY A 20 14.17 2.26 -17.07
N ARG A 21 15.17 2.88 -16.44
CA ARG A 21 15.18 4.33 -16.18
C ARG A 21 15.24 5.15 -17.47
N THR A 22 14.30 6.07 -17.64
CA THR A 22 14.28 7.00 -18.78
C THR A 22 14.73 8.40 -18.38
N LYS A 23 15.20 9.18 -19.37
CA LYS A 23 15.63 10.57 -19.15
C LYS A 23 14.44 11.46 -18.83
N GLU A 24 13.33 11.19 -19.48
CA GLU A 24 12.06 11.90 -19.35
C GLU A 24 11.55 11.80 -17.91
N THR A 25 11.45 10.58 -17.37
CA THR A 25 11.08 10.34 -15.97
C THR A 25 12.07 11.00 -15.01
N SER A 26 13.38 10.81 -15.25
CA SER A 26 14.44 11.42 -14.43
C SER A 26 14.32 12.95 -14.35
N GLU A 27 14.03 13.61 -15.48
CA GLU A 27 13.85 15.05 -15.56
C GLU A 27 12.60 15.53 -14.80
N ILE A 28 11.49 14.80 -14.89
CA ILE A 28 10.26 15.10 -14.15
C ILE A 28 10.51 15.01 -12.65
N ILE A 29 11.10 13.92 -12.19
CA ILE A 29 11.43 13.70 -10.77
C ILE A 29 12.37 14.80 -10.28
N LYS A 30 13.42 15.12 -11.06
CA LYS A 30 14.35 16.20 -10.72
C LYS A 30 13.67 17.57 -10.59
N LYS A 31 12.73 17.88 -11.49
CA LYS A 31 11.97 19.15 -11.46
C LYS A 31 11.03 19.25 -10.26
N SER A 32 10.62 18.13 -9.67
CA SER A 32 9.76 18.14 -8.49
C SER A 32 10.43 18.73 -7.24
N GLY A 33 11.77 18.68 -7.17
CA GLY A 33 12.52 19.10 -5.97
C GLY A 33 12.39 18.18 -4.76
N LEU A 34 11.63 17.08 -4.87
CA LEU A 34 11.44 16.10 -3.80
C LEU A 34 12.68 15.21 -3.63
N ARG A 35 12.99 14.80 -2.38
CA ARG A 35 13.92 13.69 -2.15
C ARG A 35 13.36 12.44 -2.81
N ASN A 36 14.17 11.71 -3.55
CA ASN A 36 13.67 10.60 -4.38
C ASN A 36 14.70 9.49 -4.58
N PHE A 37 14.17 8.31 -4.87
CA PHE A 37 14.92 7.18 -5.42
C PHE A 37 14.27 6.82 -6.75
N HIS A 38 15.00 6.95 -7.85
CA HIS A 38 14.54 6.48 -9.16
C HIS A 38 15.16 5.11 -9.44
N VAL A 39 14.30 4.10 -9.52
CA VAL A 39 14.64 2.67 -9.54
C VAL A 39 14.19 2.07 -10.86
N ASP A 40 15.08 1.37 -11.56
CA ASP A 40 14.73 0.60 -12.74
C ASP A 40 14.07 -0.74 -12.39
N PHE A 41 13.06 -1.10 -13.15
CA PHE A 41 12.50 -2.45 -13.19
C PHE A 41 12.66 -3.00 -14.61
N ASP A 42 13.57 -3.96 -14.78
CA ASP A 42 14.01 -4.51 -16.09
C ASP A 42 12.97 -5.46 -16.71
N THR A 43 11.73 -5.00 -16.79
CA THR A 43 10.62 -5.69 -17.44
C THR A 43 9.68 -4.62 -17.96
N ARG A 44 9.31 -4.72 -19.23
CA ARG A 44 8.35 -3.80 -19.85
C ARG A 44 6.94 -4.13 -19.42
N LEU A 45 6.08 -3.11 -19.36
CA LEU A 45 4.68 -3.33 -19.01
C LEU A 45 4.00 -4.29 -19.99
N SER A 46 3.30 -5.27 -19.42
CA SER A 46 2.48 -6.18 -20.21
C SER A 46 1.21 -5.48 -20.69
N ILE A 47 0.80 -5.83 -21.91
CA ILE A 47 -0.50 -5.42 -22.49
C ILE A 47 -1.65 -6.19 -21.81
N SER A 48 -1.39 -7.40 -21.33
CA SER A 48 -2.37 -8.21 -20.60
C SER A 48 -2.54 -7.64 -19.19
N TRP A 49 -3.78 -7.31 -18.83
CA TRP A 49 -4.10 -6.79 -17.50
C TRP A 49 -3.72 -7.75 -16.40
N GLU A 50 -4.00 -9.05 -16.55
CA GLU A 50 -3.65 -10.05 -15.53
C GLU A 50 -2.15 -10.02 -15.22
N HIS A 51 -1.31 -10.05 -16.25
CA HIS A 51 0.14 -10.00 -16.10
C HIS A 51 0.61 -8.64 -15.56
N ARG A 52 -0.05 -7.56 -15.98
CA ARG A 52 0.27 -6.21 -15.51
C ARG A 52 0.00 -6.04 -14.02
N HIS A 53 -1.12 -6.53 -13.48
CA HIS A 53 -1.39 -6.46 -12.04
C HIS A 53 -0.31 -7.19 -11.23
N LYS A 54 0.11 -8.38 -11.68
CA LYS A 54 1.21 -9.14 -11.05
C LYS A 54 2.50 -8.33 -11.08
N MET A 55 2.84 -7.76 -12.24
CA MET A 55 4.01 -6.91 -12.40
C MET A 55 3.97 -5.66 -11.51
N GLU A 56 2.84 -4.98 -11.38
CA GLU A 56 2.67 -3.83 -10.48
C GLU A 56 2.89 -4.22 -9.02
N VAL A 57 2.45 -5.40 -8.58
CA VAL A 57 2.79 -5.92 -7.25
C VAL A 57 4.30 -6.11 -7.11
N GLN A 58 4.95 -6.74 -8.09
CA GLN A 58 6.41 -6.95 -8.07
C GLN A 58 7.18 -5.63 -7.98
N MET A 59 6.75 -4.60 -8.70
CA MET A 59 7.32 -3.26 -8.61
C MET A 59 7.11 -2.63 -7.21
N ARG A 60 5.95 -2.85 -6.55
CA ARG A 60 5.72 -2.38 -5.15
C ARG A 60 6.70 -3.04 -4.20
N ILE A 61 6.88 -4.35 -4.34
CA ILE A 61 7.85 -5.11 -3.55
C ILE A 61 9.29 -4.66 -3.84
N HIS A 62 9.61 -4.34 -5.09
CA HIS A 62 10.92 -3.80 -5.46
C HIS A 62 11.21 -2.46 -4.77
N GLY A 63 10.23 -1.57 -4.69
CA GLY A 63 10.35 -0.33 -3.90
C GLY A 63 10.53 -0.59 -2.39
N LEU A 64 9.88 -1.62 -1.83
CA LEU A 64 10.13 -2.04 -0.43
C LEU A 64 11.56 -2.53 -0.20
N ARG A 65 12.24 -3.08 -1.21
CA ARG A 65 13.66 -3.45 -1.08
C ARG A 65 14.52 -2.21 -0.87
N VAL A 66 14.26 -1.12 -1.61
CA VAL A 66 14.97 0.16 -1.41
C VAL A 66 14.75 0.68 0.01
N VAL A 67 13.51 0.66 0.50
CA VAL A 67 13.19 1.02 1.90
C VAL A 67 14.02 0.20 2.89
N ARG A 68 14.20 -1.10 2.62
CA ARG A 68 14.98 -2.00 3.47
C ARG A 68 16.47 -1.72 3.42
N GLU A 69 17.03 -1.65 2.22
CA GLU A 69 18.46 -1.52 1.96
C GLU A 69 18.99 -0.19 2.51
N GLU A 70 18.26 0.89 2.24
CA GLU A 70 18.57 2.24 2.71
C GLU A 70 18.10 2.49 4.15
N LYS A 71 17.43 1.51 4.79
CA LYS A 71 16.89 1.57 6.16
C LYS A 71 16.08 2.83 6.43
N LEU A 72 15.26 3.17 5.46
CA LEU A 72 14.42 4.36 5.47
C LEU A 72 13.40 4.27 6.62
N ASP A 73 13.38 5.24 7.52
CA ASP A 73 12.47 5.27 8.68
C ASP A 73 11.22 6.12 8.42
N GLY A 74 10.01 5.60 8.69
CA GLY A 74 8.76 6.30 8.45
C GLY A 74 7.57 5.39 8.11
N ILE A 75 6.56 5.97 7.44
CA ILE A 75 5.36 5.25 7.00
C ILE A 75 5.31 5.12 5.48
N VAL A 76 5.27 3.88 5.01
CA VAL A 76 5.08 3.44 3.62
C VAL A 76 3.56 3.39 3.28
N MET A 77 3.14 3.75 2.07
CA MET A 77 1.84 4.08 1.49
C MET A 77 2.06 4.00 -0.03
N PHE A 78 1.47 2.97 -0.62
CA PHE A 78 1.67 2.68 -2.03
C PHE A 78 0.85 3.65 -2.90
N GLY A 79 1.49 4.27 -3.89
CA GLY A 79 0.86 5.24 -4.77
C GLY A 79 0.87 4.77 -6.22
N ASP A 80 -0.29 4.77 -6.86
CA ASP A 80 -0.37 4.62 -8.31
C ASP A 80 -0.33 6.01 -8.96
N ASP A 81 0.18 6.09 -10.19
CA ASP A 81 0.34 7.34 -10.95
C ASP A 81 -0.97 8.08 -11.25
N SER A 82 -2.09 7.36 -11.20
CA SER A 82 -3.41 7.81 -11.60
C SER A 82 -4.37 8.05 -10.43
N ASN A 83 -3.99 7.68 -9.21
CA ASN A 83 -4.82 7.87 -8.02
C ASN A 83 -4.95 9.35 -7.65
N MET A 84 -6.10 9.72 -7.09
CA MET A 84 -6.33 11.03 -6.50
C MET A 84 -6.31 10.94 -4.97
N HIS A 85 -5.53 11.82 -4.35
CA HIS A 85 -5.31 11.85 -2.90
C HIS A 85 -5.84 13.16 -2.32
N ASN A 86 -6.66 13.06 -1.26
CA ASN A 86 -6.96 14.22 -0.42
C ASN A 86 -5.71 14.57 0.41
N MET A 87 -5.44 15.87 0.64
CA MET A 87 -4.30 16.28 1.46
C MET A 87 -4.44 15.82 2.92
N GLU A 88 -5.67 15.74 3.43
CA GLU A 88 -5.97 15.20 4.78
C GLU A 88 -5.51 13.75 4.95
N LEU A 89 -5.35 12.98 3.85
CA LEU A 89 -4.79 11.63 3.91
C LEU A 89 -3.39 11.63 4.52
N PHE A 90 -2.55 12.62 4.15
CA PHE A 90 -1.19 12.70 4.65
C PHE A 90 -1.19 13.05 6.14
N ASP A 91 -2.09 13.92 6.59
CA ASP A 91 -2.25 14.25 8.02
C ASP A 91 -2.69 13.03 8.84
N GLU A 92 -3.64 12.24 8.31
CA GLU A 92 -4.13 11.01 8.97
C GLU A 92 -3.05 9.94 9.04
N ILE A 93 -2.24 9.76 7.98
CA ILE A 93 -1.10 8.84 7.97
C ILE A 93 -0.07 9.21 9.05
N GLN A 94 0.16 10.50 9.28
CA GLN A 94 1.05 10.98 10.33
C GLN A 94 0.47 10.77 11.74
N SER A 95 -0.84 10.59 11.86
CA SER A 95 -1.53 10.42 13.14
C SER A 95 -1.52 8.98 13.67
N VAL A 96 -1.07 8.01 12.87
CA VAL A 96 -0.98 6.58 13.22
C VAL A 96 -0.23 6.43 14.55
N LYS A 97 -0.95 6.02 15.60
CA LYS A 97 -0.39 5.75 16.93
C LYS A 97 -0.57 4.27 17.23
N CYS A 98 0.55 3.56 17.28
CA CYS A 98 0.63 2.21 17.84
C CYS A 98 -0.07 2.08 19.19
N SER A 99 -1.30 1.57 19.19
CA SER A 99 -1.99 1.23 20.43
C SER A 99 -1.42 -0.08 20.98
N GLU A 100 -1.02 -0.05 22.26
CA GLU A 100 -0.42 -1.18 22.97
C GLU A 100 -1.46 -2.21 23.47
N ASP A 101 -2.75 -1.99 23.24
CA ASP A 101 -3.80 -2.81 23.85
C ASP A 101 -4.99 -3.00 22.92
N LEU A 102 -5.14 -4.19 22.34
CA LEU A 102 -6.46 -4.67 21.97
C LEU A 102 -6.55 -6.20 21.98
N SER A 103 -7.50 -6.68 22.76
CA SER A 103 -7.87 -8.09 22.94
C SER A 103 -8.44 -8.74 21.69
N SER A 104 -8.09 -10.02 21.52
CA SER A 104 -8.58 -11.03 20.58
C SER A 104 -9.90 -10.74 19.85
N LEU A 105 -9.83 -10.70 18.51
CA LEU A 105 -10.97 -10.68 17.60
C LEU A 105 -11.44 -12.10 17.26
N THR A 106 -12.75 -12.32 17.31
CA THR A 106 -13.42 -13.49 16.72
C THR A 106 -14.00 -13.09 15.36
N ASN A 107 -13.49 -13.72 14.29
CA ASN A 107 -13.99 -13.55 12.94
C ASN A 107 -15.41 -14.12 12.81
N ASN A 108 -16.39 -13.26 12.55
CA ASN A 108 -17.69 -13.66 12.04
C ASN A 108 -17.90 -12.93 10.71
N GLU A 109 -17.41 -13.52 9.63
CA GLU A 109 -17.69 -13.04 8.27
C GLU A 109 -19.17 -13.30 7.96
N LYS A 110 -20.00 -12.26 8.08
CA LYS A 110 -21.28 -12.20 7.37
C LYS A 110 -21.07 -11.30 6.16
N GLU A 111 -20.83 -11.95 5.04
CA GLU A 111 -20.66 -11.31 3.74
C GLU A 111 -22.04 -10.87 3.21
N GLU A 112 -22.45 -9.64 3.51
CA GLU A 112 -23.62 -9.04 2.86
C GLU A 112 -23.22 -8.53 1.46
N ASN A 113 -23.74 -9.19 0.44
CA ASN A 113 -23.45 -9.00 -0.98
C ASN A 113 -24.10 -7.73 -1.56
N LEU A 114 -23.73 -6.55 -1.07
CA LEU A 114 -24.05 -5.30 -1.76
C LEU A 114 -22.87 -4.89 -2.67
N PRO A 115 -23.13 -4.38 -3.89
CA PRO A 115 -22.09 -3.81 -4.74
C PRO A 115 -21.55 -2.54 -4.07
N MET A 116 -20.52 -2.70 -3.24
CA MET A 116 -19.96 -1.60 -2.49
C MET A 116 -18.85 -0.94 -3.30
N HIS A 117 -19.05 0.34 -3.61
CA HIS A 117 -18.11 1.14 -4.41
C HIS A 117 -16.93 1.69 -3.60
N VAL A 118 -16.96 1.52 -2.28
CA VAL A 118 -15.93 2.03 -1.36
C VAL A 118 -15.34 0.85 -0.60
N GLN A 119 -14.01 0.78 -0.60
CA GLN A 119 -13.25 -0.18 0.18
C GLN A 119 -12.72 0.49 1.46
N GLY A 120 -12.53 -0.27 2.53
CA GLY A 120 -11.97 0.26 3.76
C GLY A 120 -12.15 -0.64 4.99
N PRO A 121 -11.71 -0.19 6.17
CA PRO A 121 -11.94 -0.92 7.41
C PRO A 121 -13.42 -0.86 7.82
N ALA A 122 -13.89 -1.91 8.51
CA ALA A 122 -15.17 -1.93 9.18
C ALA A 122 -14.92 -1.99 10.70
N CYS A 123 -15.46 -1.02 11.45
CA CYS A 123 -15.29 -0.96 12.91
C CYS A 123 -16.60 -1.08 13.68
N ASN A 124 -16.48 -1.52 14.93
CA ASN A 124 -17.58 -1.44 15.89
C ASN A 124 -17.79 0.00 16.40
N SER A 125 -18.80 0.18 17.26
CA SER A 125 -19.14 1.48 17.86
C SER A 125 -18.04 2.10 18.72
N SER A 126 -17.08 1.30 19.18
CA SER A 126 -15.90 1.77 19.94
C SER A 126 -14.72 2.14 19.03
N GLY A 127 -14.87 2.06 17.71
CA GLY A 127 -13.80 2.37 16.75
C GLY A 127 -12.78 1.25 16.54
N HIS A 128 -13.01 0.07 17.11
CA HIS A 128 -12.13 -1.08 16.92
C HIS A 128 -12.44 -1.81 15.62
N LEU A 129 -11.40 -2.19 14.89
CA LEU A 129 -11.50 -2.95 13.64
C LEU A 129 -12.16 -4.31 13.91
N ILE A 130 -13.23 -4.62 13.17
CA ILE A 130 -13.96 -5.90 13.23
C ILE A 130 -14.00 -6.62 11.88
N GLY A 131 -13.52 -5.99 10.82
CA GLY A 131 -13.50 -6.57 9.48
C GLY A 131 -13.16 -5.54 8.41
N TRP A 132 -13.47 -5.89 7.17
CA TRP A 132 -13.15 -5.08 5.99
C TRP A 132 -14.35 -4.97 5.07
N HIS A 133 -14.50 -3.79 4.51
CA HIS A 133 -15.32 -3.51 3.36
C HIS A 133 -14.47 -3.75 2.11
N THR A 134 -14.66 -4.90 1.45
CA THR A 134 -13.87 -5.30 0.27
C THR A 134 -14.71 -5.31 -1.00
N PHE A 135 -14.06 -5.11 -2.14
CA PHE A 135 -14.74 -5.27 -3.43
C PHE A 135 -14.94 -6.75 -3.76
N ASN A 136 -16.19 -7.14 -4.02
CA ASN A 136 -16.54 -8.47 -4.50
C ASN A 136 -16.61 -8.46 -6.03
N SER A 137 -15.69 -9.16 -6.68
CA SER A 137 -15.64 -9.30 -8.14
C SER A 137 -16.56 -10.40 -8.69
N LEU A 138 -17.06 -11.32 -7.84
CA LEU A 138 -17.93 -12.44 -8.24
C LEU A 138 -19.19 -12.02 -9.02
N PRO A 139 -19.91 -10.94 -8.64
CA PRO A 139 -21.10 -10.48 -9.37
C PRO A 139 -20.81 -10.03 -10.81
N TYR A 140 -19.55 -9.73 -11.12
CA TYR A 140 -19.07 -9.28 -12.41
C TYR A 140 -18.39 -10.41 -13.21
N GLY A 141 -18.28 -11.61 -12.63
CA GLY A 141 -17.80 -12.81 -13.30
C GLY A 141 -18.66 -13.14 -14.52
N GLY A 142 -18.12 -12.91 -15.71
CA GLY A 142 -18.79 -13.17 -17.00
C GLY A 142 -19.69 -12.05 -17.53
N LYS A 143 -19.78 -10.89 -16.87
CA LYS A 143 -20.49 -9.71 -17.40
C LYS A 143 -19.54 -8.52 -17.52
N SER A 144 -18.94 -8.37 -18.70
CA SER A 144 -18.21 -7.14 -19.02
C SER A 144 -19.19 -6.01 -19.38
N ALA A 145 -19.40 -5.06 -18.47
CA ALA A 145 -19.84 -3.72 -18.86
C ALA A 145 -18.80 -3.05 -19.79
N MET A 146 -19.00 -3.15 -21.10
CA MET A 146 -18.12 -2.56 -22.10
C MET A 146 -18.03 -1.03 -21.97
N TYR A 147 -16.81 -0.51 -21.80
CA TYR A 147 -16.47 0.85 -22.18
C TYR A 147 -16.04 0.87 -23.66
N ILE A 148 -16.37 1.95 -24.36
CA ILE A 148 -16.02 2.14 -25.77
C ILE A 148 -14.48 2.24 -25.90
N GLY A 149 -13.82 1.12 -26.20
CA GLY A 149 -12.43 1.10 -26.67
C GLY A 149 -11.48 0.09 -26.03
N ASP A 150 -11.82 -0.52 -24.88
CA ASP A 150 -10.99 -1.56 -24.24
C ASP A 150 -11.66 -2.94 -24.30
N ARG A 151 -10.85 -3.99 -24.49
CA ARG A 151 -11.32 -5.38 -24.61
C ARG A 151 -11.60 -6.06 -23.27
N GLU A 152 -11.12 -5.52 -22.14
CA GLU A 152 -11.29 -6.09 -20.80
C GLU A 152 -11.51 -4.99 -19.75
N ILE A 153 -12.38 -5.24 -18.78
CA ILE A 153 -12.65 -4.32 -17.68
C ILE A 153 -11.63 -4.57 -16.58
N VAL A 154 -10.96 -3.51 -16.14
CA VAL A 154 -10.15 -3.57 -14.93
C VAL A 154 -11.06 -3.41 -13.73
N LEU A 155 -11.22 -4.49 -12.97
CA LEU A 155 -11.93 -4.46 -11.70
C LEU A 155 -10.93 -4.27 -10.54
N PRO A 156 -11.31 -3.53 -9.49
CA PRO A 156 -10.53 -3.48 -8.26
C PRO A 156 -10.31 -4.87 -7.66
N ARG A 157 -9.21 -5.03 -6.92
CA ARG A 157 -8.94 -6.19 -6.06
C ARG A 157 -9.66 -6.05 -4.72
N LYS A 158 -9.64 -7.09 -3.88
CA LYS A 158 -10.36 -7.12 -2.59
C LYS A 158 -10.14 -5.85 -1.76
N LEU A 159 -8.89 -5.44 -1.61
CA LEU A 159 -8.47 -4.13 -1.11
C LEU A 159 -7.31 -3.65 -1.97
N GLU A 160 -7.37 -2.41 -2.46
CA GLU A 160 -6.30 -1.79 -3.24
C GLU A 160 -5.09 -1.42 -2.38
N TRP A 161 -3.89 -1.54 -2.95
CA TRP A 161 -2.62 -1.26 -2.27
C TRP A 161 -2.52 0.18 -1.75
N SER A 162 -3.16 1.12 -2.43
CA SER A 162 -3.15 2.52 -2.05
C SER A 162 -4.02 2.85 -0.83
N GLY A 163 -4.92 1.95 -0.44
CA GLY A 163 -5.67 2.03 0.81
C GLY A 163 -4.91 1.46 2.02
N PHE A 164 -3.66 1.05 1.85
CA PHE A 164 -2.87 0.42 2.90
C PHE A 164 -1.55 1.16 3.14
N VAL A 165 -1.20 1.29 4.42
CA VAL A 165 0.06 1.87 4.87
C VAL A 165 0.81 0.92 5.80
N LEU A 166 2.13 1.03 5.82
CA LEU A 166 3.05 0.11 6.46
C LEU A 166 4.15 0.91 7.16
N ASN A 167 4.40 0.65 8.44
CA ASN A 167 5.60 1.21 9.07
C ASN A 167 6.87 0.57 8.49
N SER A 168 7.79 1.40 7.98
CA SER A 168 8.98 0.93 7.26
C SER A 168 9.91 0.09 8.13
N ARG A 169 9.95 0.33 9.46
CA ARG A 169 10.76 -0.48 10.39
C ARG A 169 10.38 -1.95 10.34
N LEU A 170 9.15 -2.30 9.95
CA LEU A 170 8.75 -3.68 9.76
C LEU A 170 9.68 -4.42 8.79
N VAL A 171 10.17 -3.74 7.74
CA VAL A 171 10.93 -4.38 6.67
C VAL A 171 12.45 -4.38 6.87
N TRP A 172 13.00 -3.61 7.82
CA TRP A 172 14.45 -3.53 8.05
C TRP A 172 14.91 -3.63 9.51
N LYS A 173 14.02 -3.41 10.49
CA LYS A 173 14.36 -3.51 11.90
C LYS A 173 14.20 -4.96 12.35
N GLU A 174 15.29 -5.53 12.87
CA GLU A 174 15.26 -6.85 13.50
C GLU A 174 14.30 -6.86 14.69
N SER A 175 13.35 -7.81 14.69
CA SER A 175 12.38 -8.02 15.75
C SER A 175 11.92 -9.49 15.76
N PRO A 176 11.71 -10.12 16.93
CA PRO A 176 11.17 -11.48 17.01
C PRO A 176 9.76 -11.61 16.44
N ASP A 177 8.98 -10.52 16.42
CA ASP A 177 7.59 -10.54 15.97
C ASP A 177 7.44 -10.17 14.49
N ARG A 178 8.54 -10.09 13.73
CA ARG A 178 8.44 -9.73 12.30
C ARG A 178 7.74 -10.84 11.50
N PRO A 179 6.82 -10.52 10.58
CA PRO A 179 6.18 -11.50 9.73
C PRO A 179 7.19 -12.30 8.89
N VAL A 180 6.91 -13.58 8.65
CA VAL A 180 7.84 -14.48 7.93
C VAL A 180 8.15 -13.98 6.51
N TRP A 181 7.16 -13.40 5.82
CA TRP A 181 7.31 -12.84 4.48
C TRP A 181 8.36 -11.73 4.39
N VAL A 182 8.65 -11.05 5.51
CA VAL A 182 9.69 -10.01 5.54
C VAL A 182 11.06 -10.64 5.27
N ASN A 183 11.32 -11.88 5.68
CA ASN A 183 12.62 -12.50 5.48
C ASN A 183 12.97 -12.66 3.99
N ASP A 184 11.96 -12.92 3.16
CA ASP A 184 12.11 -13.09 1.72
C ASP A 184 10.98 -12.35 1.00
N LEU A 185 11.25 -11.09 0.64
CA LEU A 185 10.30 -10.28 -0.12
C LEU A 185 10.01 -10.88 -1.50
N ASP A 186 10.91 -11.71 -2.04
CA ASP A 186 10.81 -12.22 -3.40
C ASP A 186 9.78 -13.35 -3.48
N SER A 187 9.55 -14.03 -2.36
CA SER A 187 8.46 -14.98 -2.20
C SER A 187 7.06 -14.37 -2.39
N LEU A 188 6.91 -13.04 -2.28
CA LEU A 188 5.62 -12.36 -2.44
C LEU A 188 5.19 -12.16 -3.92
N HIS A 189 6.11 -12.36 -4.87
CA HIS A 189 5.93 -11.96 -6.28
C HIS A 189 4.79 -12.67 -7.01
N GLU A 190 4.38 -13.84 -6.54
CA GLU A 190 3.39 -14.70 -7.23
C GLU A 190 2.05 -14.84 -6.46
N ALA A 191 2.03 -14.53 -5.17
CA ALA A 191 0.92 -14.92 -4.28
C ALA A 191 0.06 -13.75 -3.76
N VAL A 192 0.50 -12.50 -3.91
CA VAL A 192 -0.14 -11.36 -3.28
C VAL A 192 -0.95 -10.55 -4.28
N GLU A 193 -2.27 -10.73 -4.28
CA GLU A 193 -3.17 -9.84 -5.03
C GLU A 193 -3.58 -8.58 -4.25
N SER A 194 -3.50 -8.61 -2.91
CA SER A 194 -3.97 -7.54 -2.03
C SER A 194 -3.04 -7.41 -0.82
N PRO A 195 -2.81 -6.18 -0.30
CA PRO A 195 -2.01 -5.96 0.91
C PRO A 195 -2.57 -6.69 2.14
N LEU A 196 -3.86 -7.07 2.14
CA LEU A 196 -4.45 -7.86 3.22
C LEU A 196 -3.74 -9.20 3.42
N SER A 197 -3.15 -9.79 2.38
CA SER A 197 -2.38 -11.04 2.50
C SER A 197 -1.08 -10.86 3.28
N LEU A 198 -0.61 -9.62 3.49
CA LEU A 198 0.58 -9.32 4.32
C LEU A 198 0.25 -9.32 5.82
N LEU A 199 -1.03 -9.23 6.17
CA LEU A 199 -1.51 -9.19 7.55
C LEU A 199 -1.63 -10.61 8.12
N THR A 200 -0.82 -10.92 9.13
CA THR A 200 -0.92 -12.19 9.85
C THR A 200 -1.97 -12.13 10.96
N ASP A 201 -2.16 -10.95 11.56
CA ASP A 201 -3.11 -10.73 12.65
C ASP A 201 -3.73 -9.32 12.49
N PRO A 202 -5.06 -9.20 12.30
CA PRO A 202 -5.74 -7.92 12.15
C PRO A 202 -5.59 -6.97 13.35
N SER A 203 -5.24 -7.48 14.54
CA SER A 203 -5.05 -6.64 15.73
C SER A 203 -3.87 -5.66 15.62
N TYR A 204 -2.96 -5.88 14.66
CA TYR A 204 -1.86 -4.97 14.37
C TYR A 204 -2.22 -3.82 13.43
N VAL A 205 -3.48 -3.74 13.01
CA VAL A 205 -3.98 -2.72 12.08
C VAL A 205 -4.67 -1.60 12.84
N GLU A 206 -4.24 -0.38 12.56
CA GLU A 206 -4.93 0.84 12.99
C GLU A 206 -5.79 1.38 11.83
N PRO A 207 -7.11 1.49 12.00
CA PRO A 207 -7.98 2.00 10.95
C PRO A 207 -7.89 3.54 10.86
N LEU A 208 -7.59 4.05 9.67
CA LEU A 208 -7.51 5.48 9.38
C LEU A 208 -8.84 6.08 8.88
N GLY A 209 -8.93 7.42 8.88
CA GLY A 209 -10.07 8.14 8.29
C GLY A 209 -11.36 7.94 9.07
N ASP A 210 -11.28 8.00 10.40
CA ASP A 210 -12.39 7.70 11.33
C ASP A 210 -13.02 6.33 11.04
N CYS A 211 -12.17 5.32 10.91
CA CYS A 211 -12.50 3.97 10.45
C CYS A 211 -13.32 3.92 9.16
N GLY A 212 -12.75 4.49 8.10
CA GLY A 212 -13.34 4.44 6.76
C GLY A 212 -14.60 5.29 6.58
N ARG A 213 -15.00 6.10 7.58
CA ARG A 213 -16.10 7.06 7.42
C ARG A 213 -15.71 8.26 6.56
N LYS A 214 -14.42 8.55 6.44
CA LYS A 214 -13.86 9.53 5.50
C LYS A 214 -13.29 8.83 4.28
N VAL A 215 -13.71 9.25 3.09
CA VAL A 215 -13.06 8.86 1.83
C VAL A 215 -11.90 9.82 1.57
N LEU A 216 -10.68 9.31 1.68
CA LEU A 216 -9.44 10.11 1.59
C LEU A 216 -8.64 9.85 0.30
N LEU A 217 -9.01 8.79 -0.44
CA LEU A 217 -8.35 8.37 -1.66
C LEU A 217 -9.39 7.87 -2.67
N TRP A 218 -9.20 8.24 -3.94
CA TRP A 218 -9.97 7.71 -5.06
C TRP A 218 -9.04 6.90 -5.96
N TRP A 219 -9.33 5.60 -6.05
CA TRP A 219 -8.68 4.72 -7.01
C TRP A 219 -9.24 5.02 -8.39
N LEU A 220 -8.41 5.63 -9.24
CA LEU A 220 -8.74 5.96 -10.61
C LEU A 220 -7.71 5.28 -11.49
N ARG A 221 -8.17 4.56 -12.51
CA ARG A 221 -7.29 3.98 -13.51
C ARG A 221 -7.51 4.70 -14.83
N VAL A 222 -6.62 5.66 -15.10
CA VAL A 222 -6.61 6.45 -16.34
C VAL A 222 -5.33 6.13 -17.08
N GLU A 223 -5.43 5.27 -18.08
CA GLU A 223 -4.27 4.81 -18.84
C GLU A 223 -4.40 5.14 -20.31
N ALA A 224 -3.25 5.37 -20.95
CA ALA A 224 -3.19 5.50 -22.38
C ALA A 224 -3.51 4.15 -23.04
N ARG A 225 -4.26 4.17 -24.14
CA ARG A 225 -4.56 2.94 -24.90
C ARG A 225 -3.26 2.25 -25.32
N ALA A 226 -3.32 0.92 -25.45
CA ALA A 226 -2.18 0.13 -25.95
C ALA A 226 -1.74 0.53 -27.38
N ASP A 227 -2.62 1.16 -28.16
CA ASP A 227 -2.36 1.72 -29.49
C ASP A 227 -2.10 3.25 -29.47
N SER A 228 -1.99 3.84 -28.28
CA SER A 228 -1.71 5.25 -28.13
C SER A 228 -0.36 5.60 -28.75
N LYS A 229 -0.33 6.67 -29.56
CA LYS A 229 0.90 7.24 -30.15
C LYS A 229 1.69 8.07 -29.15
N PHE A 230 1.42 7.95 -27.85
CA PHE A 230 2.23 8.56 -26.81
C PHE A 230 3.68 8.05 -26.95
N PRO A 231 4.71 8.89 -26.69
CA PRO A 231 6.09 8.48 -26.85
C PRO A 231 6.35 7.15 -26.12
N SER A 232 6.94 6.19 -26.82
CA SER A 232 7.17 4.82 -26.32
C SER A 232 8.06 4.74 -25.08
N GLY A 233 8.65 5.86 -24.64
CA GLY A 233 9.43 5.99 -23.41
C GLY A 233 8.61 6.30 -22.15
N LEU A 234 7.28 6.50 -22.26
CA LEU A 234 6.40 6.73 -21.11
C LEU A 234 5.55 5.49 -20.85
N GLN A 235 6.18 4.39 -20.45
CA GLN A 235 5.47 3.20 -19.98
C GLN A 235 5.35 3.28 -18.46
N HIS A 236 4.11 3.42 -18.01
CA HIS A 236 3.61 3.76 -16.66
C HIS A 236 4.44 3.31 -15.44
N MET A 237 4.38 4.17 -14.43
CA MET A 237 5.35 4.34 -13.36
C MET A 237 4.66 4.04 -12.03
N LEU A 238 5.24 3.17 -11.21
CA LEU A 238 4.68 2.82 -9.92
C LEU A 238 5.48 3.51 -8.79
N PHE A 239 4.77 4.12 -7.84
CA PHE A 239 5.39 4.85 -6.74
C PHE A 239 5.30 4.09 -5.40
N VAL A 240 6.43 3.97 -4.72
CA VAL A 240 6.50 3.54 -3.32
C VAL A 240 6.92 4.74 -2.45
N THR A 241 5.94 5.26 -1.74
CA THR A 241 5.96 6.04 -0.50
C THR A 241 7.11 6.88 0.06
N LEU A 242 6.65 8.02 0.62
CA LEU A 242 7.08 8.71 1.85
C LEU A 242 7.81 7.84 2.88
N VAL A 243 8.82 8.44 3.46
CA VAL A 243 9.60 7.97 4.58
C VAL A 243 9.85 9.26 5.34
N ASP A 244 9.29 9.36 6.53
CA ASP A 244 9.49 10.52 7.41
C ASP A 244 10.24 10.09 8.68
N ASP A 245 11.33 10.81 8.94
CA ASP A 245 12.15 10.70 10.14
C ASP A 245 11.48 11.53 11.24
N PHE A 246 11.48 11.01 12.48
CA PHE A 246 10.86 11.58 13.69
C PHE A 246 9.35 11.35 13.86
N PHE A 247 8.99 10.17 14.37
CA PHE A 247 8.70 9.95 15.80
C PHE A 247 8.56 8.44 16.00
N ASP A 248 8.92 7.94 17.17
CA ASP A 248 8.97 6.52 17.47
C ASP A 248 7.58 5.83 17.37
N LEU A 249 7.48 4.81 16.48
CA LEU A 249 6.53 3.67 16.41
C LEU A 249 5.23 3.80 15.55
N LYS A 250 4.73 2.79 14.80
CA LYS A 250 5.16 1.43 14.32
C LYS A 250 3.98 0.74 13.57
N LEU A 251 4.21 -0.44 12.98
CA LEU A 251 3.25 -1.54 12.94
C LEU A 251 3.59 -2.35 14.20
N CYS A 252 2.64 -2.49 15.12
CA CYS A 252 2.92 -2.96 16.48
C CYS A 252 3.58 -4.36 16.47
N SER A 253 4.73 -4.49 17.11
CA SER A 253 5.30 -5.80 17.50
C SER A 253 5.05 -5.91 19.01
N LYS A 254 4.47 -7.04 19.45
CA LYS A 254 4.09 -7.25 20.86
C LYS A 254 5.35 -7.29 21.73
N ARG A 255 5.52 -6.30 22.59
CA ARG A 255 6.50 -6.41 23.68
C ARG A 255 5.99 -7.49 24.64
N THR A 256 6.68 -8.61 24.71
CA THR A 256 6.42 -9.62 25.73
C THR A 256 6.72 -9.00 27.09
N SER A 257 5.69 -8.83 27.92
CA SER A 257 5.86 -8.56 29.34
C SER A 257 6.59 -9.75 29.96
N ILE A 258 7.89 -9.63 30.18
CA ILE A 258 8.60 -10.51 31.10
C ILE A 258 8.05 -10.18 32.49
N GLN A 259 7.05 -10.94 32.94
CA GLN A 259 6.69 -11.00 34.35
C GLN A 259 7.89 -11.60 35.08
N GLY A 260 8.79 -10.74 35.54
CA GLY A 260 9.84 -11.09 36.48
C GLY A 260 9.18 -11.58 37.78
N THR A 261 9.15 -12.89 37.97
CA THR A 261 8.81 -13.50 39.25
C THR A 261 9.95 -13.20 40.22
N LEU A 262 9.81 -12.12 40.99
CA LEU A 262 10.63 -11.88 42.17
C LEU A 262 10.36 -13.01 43.17
N ARG A 263 11.26 -14.00 43.21
CA ARG A 263 11.37 -14.91 44.36
C ARG A 263 11.97 -14.10 45.52
N ASN A 264 11.17 -13.88 46.55
CA ASN A 264 11.69 -13.46 47.85
C ASN A 264 12.51 -14.61 48.47
N PRO A 265 13.73 -14.37 48.94
CA PRO A 265 14.43 -15.33 49.78
C PRO A 265 13.90 -15.22 51.21
N SER A 266 13.49 -16.36 51.77
CA SER A 266 13.35 -16.62 53.21
C SER A 266 14.39 -17.66 53.61
#